data_AF-A0A9D7A5K1-F1
#
_entry.id   AF-A0A9D7A5K1-F1
#
_cell.length_a   1.000
_cell.length_b   1.000
_cell.length_c   1.000
_cell.angle_alpha   90.00
_cell.angle_beta   90.00
_cell.angle_gamma   90.00
#
_symmetry.space_group_name_H-M   'P 1'
#
loop_
_entity.id
_entity.type
_entity.pdbx_description
1 polymer ?
#
loop_
_entity_poly.entity_id
_entity_poly.type
_entity_poly.pdbx_seq_one_letter_code
_entity_poly.pdbx_strand_id
1 'polypeptide(L)'
;MPDALKKILEKEPVRAEAPCRVDMGGTVDMPALHYAIRNMDTLTFNIAVGMRTKITLLPHKAGFVKVSSTGFDSAEYPEDKAPFIGHPLGLMFAVAAFFRASGVHITVESGSPVRSALGGSSAAVVALVAAFSKAYERLGERALSIRQVVLLSHGIESNTAGVPCGLQDQLAAAYGGVNAWYWHPTASGPGYDKRSVISPKDYAAFNERLLLAYCGSPHDSIDVNSVWVREFLRGTTRDKWITMCRHAVDFVEALSRKDYAEAAAFMNKEVAIRREMTPNVLTPIMEKLVDTAVENGCGGRFTGAGAGGCVWALGEKGALAKVKVEWDEILSSAETARLLPITVDGQGVLVD
;
A
#
# COMPACT_ATOMS: atom_id res chain seq x y z
N MET A 1 3.22 14.50 30.47
CA MET A 1 3.21 15.96 30.70
C MET A 1 2.31 16.58 29.65
N PRO A 2 1.24 17.31 30.01
CA PRO A 2 0.47 18.06 29.02
C PRO A 2 1.40 19.00 28.25
N ASP A 3 1.23 19.09 26.92
CA ASP A 3 1.98 19.96 25.99
C ASP A 3 3.46 19.63 25.74
N ALA A 4 3.97 18.48 26.18
CA ALA A 4 5.37 18.13 25.96
C ALA A 4 5.75 18.00 24.47
N LEU A 5 4.88 17.38 23.67
CA LEU A 5 5.04 17.29 22.21
C LEU A 5 5.06 18.67 21.58
N LYS A 6 4.08 19.52 21.89
CA LYS A 6 4.01 20.91 21.40
C LYS A 6 5.33 21.66 21.63
N LYS A 7 5.88 21.61 22.84
CA LYS A 7 7.13 22.30 23.19
C LYS A 7 8.35 21.83 22.38
N ILE A 8 8.39 20.56 21.98
CA ILE A 8 9.45 20.07 21.09
C ILE A 8 9.21 20.55 19.65
N LEU A 9 7.98 20.47 19.17
CA LEU A 9 7.63 20.90 17.81
C LEU A 9 7.77 22.42 17.61
N GLU A 10 7.64 23.22 18.69
CA GLU A 10 7.97 24.65 18.71
C GLU A 10 9.46 24.93 18.46
N LYS A 11 10.34 24.01 18.85
CA LYS A 11 11.78 24.13 18.58
C LYS A 11 12.10 23.68 17.16
N GLU A 12 11.57 22.52 16.78
CA GLU A 12 11.84 21.91 15.49
C GLU A 12 10.71 20.97 15.07
N PRO A 13 10.13 21.15 13.86
CA PRO A 13 9.19 20.18 13.30
C PRO A 13 9.82 18.81 13.10
N VAL A 14 9.04 17.75 13.29
CA VAL A 14 9.45 16.39 12.92
C VAL A 14 8.86 16.04 11.57
N ARG A 15 9.68 15.49 10.67
CA ARG A 15 9.27 15.06 9.34
C ARG A 15 9.51 13.59 9.16
N ALA A 16 8.59 12.92 8.47
CA ALA A 16 8.76 11.55 8.06
C ALA A 16 8.11 11.34 6.69
N GLU A 17 8.59 10.36 5.95
CA GLU A 17 8.01 9.99 4.67
C GLU A 17 8.11 8.49 4.43
N ALA A 18 7.11 7.94 3.74
CA ALA A 18 7.08 6.52 3.40
C ALA A 18 6.58 6.31 1.96
N PRO A 19 7.16 5.36 1.21
CA PRO A 19 6.75 5.07 -0.15
C PRO A 19 5.39 4.37 -0.22
N CYS A 20 4.66 4.65 -1.30
CA CYS A 20 3.54 3.84 -1.77
C CYS A 20 4.02 2.49 -2.33
N ARG A 21 3.10 1.65 -2.82
CA ARG A 21 3.43 0.33 -3.38
C ARG A 21 2.54 -0.12 -4.53
N VAL A 22 3.10 -0.98 -5.38
CA VAL A 22 2.34 -1.94 -6.20
C VAL A 22 2.54 -3.34 -5.64
N ASP A 23 1.61 -4.26 -5.90
CA ASP A 23 1.59 -5.58 -5.26
C ASP A 23 1.32 -6.72 -6.25
N MET A 24 1.43 -7.96 -5.75
CA MET A 24 0.89 -9.20 -6.30
C MET A 24 0.51 -10.17 -5.17
N GLY A 25 -0.61 -10.89 -5.32
CA GLY A 25 -1.09 -11.87 -4.34
C GLY A 25 -1.80 -11.27 -3.12
N GLY A 26 -2.09 -9.96 -3.12
CA GLY A 26 -2.68 -9.28 -1.97
C GLY A 26 -4.00 -9.86 -1.45
N THR A 27 -4.40 -9.47 -0.24
CA THR A 27 -5.52 -10.04 0.56
C THR A 27 -5.14 -11.33 1.28
N VAL A 28 -4.22 -12.16 0.75
CA VAL A 28 -3.72 -13.36 1.45
C VAL A 28 -3.08 -12.99 2.80
N ASP A 29 -2.51 -11.78 2.89
CA ASP A 29 -1.95 -11.20 4.10
C ASP A 29 -2.95 -10.90 5.21
N MET A 30 -4.26 -11.06 4.97
CA MET A 30 -5.30 -10.93 5.99
C MET A 30 -5.40 -12.19 6.85
N PRO A 31 -5.55 -12.06 8.19
CA PRO A 31 -5.66 -13.22 9.10
C PRO A 31 -6.74 -14.23 8.70
N ALA A 32 -7.87 -13.75 8.17
CA ALA A 32 -8.97 -14.61 7.74
C ALA A 32 -8.56 -15.61 6.65
N LEU A 33 -7.54 -15.29 5.83
CA LEU A 33 -7.04 -16.14 4.76
C LEU A 33 -5.83 -16.96 5.20
N HIS A 34 -4.70 -16.31 5.53
CA HIS A 34 -3.44 -17.04 5.75
C HIS A 34 -3.47 -18.02 6.94
N TYR A 35 -4.33 -17.82 7.94
CA TYR A 35 -4.50 -18.84 9.00
C TYR A 35 -5.13 -20.13 8.46
N ALA A 36 -6.14 -20.00 7.59
CA ALA A 36 -6.90 -21.13 7.08
C ALA A 36 -6.14 -21.92 6.00
N ILE A 37 -5.23 -21.28 5.26
CA ILE A 37 -4.41 -21.91 4.22
C ILE A 37 -2.92 -21.97 4.58
N ARG A 38 -2.58 -21.94 5.87
CA ARG A 38 -1.19 -21.93 6.38
C ARG A 38 -0.27 -23.07 5.93
N ASN A 39 -0.85 -24.18 5.46
CA ASN A 39 -0.09 -25.34 4.95
C ASN A 39 0.30 -25.16 3.47
N MET A 40 -0.12 -24.06 2.86
CA MET A 40 0.34 -23.62 1.56
C MET A 40 1.46 -22.60 1.78
N ASP A 41 2.39 -22.47 0.83
CA ASP A 41 3.40 -21.40 0.82
C ASP A 41 2.73 -20.04 0.54
N THR A 42 1.96 -19.54 1.52
CA THR A 42 1.20 -18.31 1.40
C THR A 42 2.14 -17.12 1.41
N LEU A 43 2.15 -16.36 0.33
CA LEU A 43 2.94 -15.14 0.24
C LEU A 43 2.17 -14.00 -0.43
N THR A 44 2.61 -12.78 -0.12
CA THR A 44 2.33 -11.61 -0.94
C THR A 44 3.64 -11.05 -1.47
N PHE A 45 3.59 -10.40 -2.62
CA PHE A 45 4.71 -9.70 -3.23
C PHE A 45 4.39 -8.22 -3.32
N ASN A 46 5.36 -7.35 -3.06
CA ASN A 46 5.20 -5.92 -3.29
C ASN A 46 6.50 -5.25 -3.74
N ILE A 47 6.31 -4.12 -4.41
CA ILE A 47 7.35 -3.17 -4.81
C ILE A 47 6.99 -1.84 -4.16
N ALA A 48 7.85 -1.36 -3.26
CA ALA A 48 7.76 0.02 -2.79
C ALA A 48 8.15 0.96 -3.95
N VAL A 49 7.36 2.00 -4.18
CA VAL A 49 7.51 2.92 -5.32
C VAL A 49 7.68 4.36 -4.85
N GLY A 50 8.51 5.13 -5.56
CA GLY A 50 8.97 6.48 -5.17
C GLY A 50 7.91 7.59 -5.04
N MET A 51 6.62 7.28 -5.12
CA MET A 51 5.53 8.21 -4.80
C MET A 51 5.31 8.26 -3.29
N ARG A 52 6.20 8.96 -2.58
CA ARG A 52 6.18 9.02 -1.11
C ARG A 52 5.04 9.86 -0.56
N THR A 53 4.45 9.43 0.55
CA THR A 53 3.59 10.26 1.41
C THR A 53 4.45 10.88 2.51
N LYS A 54 4.38 12.19 2.65
CA LYS A 54 5.14 12.97 3.62
C LYS A 54 4.24 13.44 4.77
N ILE A 55 4.79 13.40 5.96
CA ILE A 55 4.18 13.85 7.20
C ILE A 55 5.06 14.92 7.82
N THR A 56 4.47 16.03 8.23
CA THR A 56 5.12 16.98 9.15
C THR A 56 4.28 17.14 10.41
N LEU A 57 4.94 17.01 11.56
CA LEU A 57 4.37 17.36 12.86
C LEU A 57 4.77 18.79 13.21
N LEU A 58 3.78 19.64 13.44
CA LEU A 58 3.92 21.06 13.76
C LEU A 58 3.28 21.36 15.13
N PRO A 59 3.74 22.40 15.85
CA PRO A 59 3.09 22.82 17.06
C PRO A 59 1.71 23.44 16.75
N HIS A 60 0.75 23.20 17.63
CA HIS A 60 -0.61 23.70 17.50
C HIS A 60 -1.24 24.04 18.86
N LYS A 61 -2.50 24.47 18.86
CA LYS A 61 -3.26 24.84 20.06
C LYS A 61 -3.39 23.65 21.04
N ALA A 62 -2.94 23.85 22.28
CA ALA A 62 -3.08 22.87 23.36
C ALA A 62 -4.54 22.41 23.55
N GLY A 63 -4.75 21.12 23.82
CA GLY A 63 -6.07 20.50 23.91
C GLY A 63 -6.69 20.11 22.56
N PHE A 64 -6.08 20.51 21.44
CA PHE A 64 -6.60 20.26 20.09
C PHE A 64 -5.58 19.51 19.23
N VAL A 65 -6.11 18.77 18.26
CA VAL A 65 -5.35 18.17 17.16
C VAL A 65 -5.90 18.72 15.86
N LYS A 66 -5.01 19.16 14.97
CA LYS A 66 -5.36 19.56 13.61
C LYS A 66 -4.75 18.61 12.60
N VAL A 67 -5.49 18.24 11.57
CA VAL A 67 -4.98 17.48 10.42
C VAL A 67 -5.27 18.26 9.13
N SER A 68 -4.24 18.46 8.31
CA SER A 68 -4.34 19.04 6.97
C SER A 68 -3.79 18.05 5.96
N SER A 69 -4.54 17.71 4.92
CA SER A 69 -4.12 16.73 3.91
C SER A 69 -4.40 17.26 2.50
N THR A 70 -3.47 17.06 1.57
CA THR A 70 -3.68 17.42 0.16
C THR A 70 -4.92 16.73 -0.41
N GLY A 71 -5.86 17.50 -0.95
CA GLY A 71 -7.09 16.98 -1.54
C GLY A 71 -8.25 16.76 -0.55
N PHE A 72 -8.11 17.17 0.70
CA PHE A 72 -9.17 17.13 1.71
C PHE A 72 -9.26 18.45 2.48
N ASP A 73 -10.45 18.79 2.96
CA ASP A 73 -10.60 19.88 3.90
C ASP A 73 -9.85 19.59 5.20
N SER A 74 -9.15 20.60 5.71
CA SER A 74 -8.49 20.47 7.01
C SER A 74 -9.52 20.35 8.12
N ALA A 75 -9.22 19.54 9.13
CA ALA A 75 -10.09 19.33 10.27
C ALA A 75 -9.34 19.55 11.57
N GLU A 76 -10.06 20.03 12.59
CA GLU A 76 -9.55 20.25 13.93
C GLU A 76 -10.58 19.77 14.95
N TYR A 77 -10.11 19.05 15.96
CA TYR A 77 -10.96 18.57 17.06
C TYR A 77 -10.22 18.69 18.40
N PRO A 78 -10.96 18.80 19.51
CA PRO A 78 -10.41 18.45 20.82
C PRO A 78 -9.82 17.03 20.78
N GLU A 79 -8.72 16.80 21.50
CA GLU A 79 -7.95 15.54 21.42
C GLU A 79 -8.77 14.28 21.74
N ASP A 80 -9.87 14.41 22.48
CA ASP A 80 -10.78 13.34 22.91
C ASP A 80 -12.11 13.28 22.14
N LYS A 81 -12.30 14.15 21.13
CA LYS A 81 -13.57 14.27 20.37
C LYS A 81 -13.44 13.97 18.87
N ALA A 82 -12.24 13.70 18.37
CA ALA A 82 -12.03 13.46 16.96
C ALA A 82 -12.76 12.17 16.48
N PRO A 83 -13.52 12.22 15.38
CA PRO A 83 -14.16 11.03 14.82
C PRO A 83 -13.14 10.17 14.07
N PHE A 84 -13.07 8.87 14.40
CA PHE A 84 -12.19 7.92 13.72
C PHE A 84 -12.84 7.19 12.55
N ILE A 85 -14.18 7.12 12.53
CA ILE A 85 -14.99 6.45 11.51
C ILE A 85 -15.90 7.50 10.85
N GLY A 86 -16.15 7.35 9.54
CA GLY A 86 -17.02 8.25 8.78
C GLY A 86 -16.38 9.61 8.45
N HIS A 87 -15.13 9.84 8.86
CA HIS A 87 -14.36 11.03 8.53
C HIS A 87 -13.15 10.66 7.65
N PRO A 88 -12.89 11.37 6.53
CA PRO A 88 -11.80 11.01 5.60
C PRO A 88 -10.40 11.07 6.22
N LEU A 89 -10.22 11.88 7.27
CA LEU A 89 -8.98 11.99 8.04
C LEU A 89 -9.01 11.22 9.38
N GLY A 90 -10.06 10.41 9.62
CA GLY A 90 -10.27 9.73 10.89
C GLY A 90 -9.12 8.81 11.30
N LEU A 91 -8.48 8.16 10.32
CA LEU A 91 -7.28 7.35 10.53
C LEU A 91 -6.11 8.15 11.12
N MET A 92 -5.87 9.37 10.62
CA MET A 92 -4.81 10.24 11.14
C MET A 92 -5.12 10.69 12.58
N PHE A 93 -6.39 10.99 12.87
CA PHE A 93 -6.83 11.31 14.23
C PHE A 93 -6.72 10.12 15.19
N ALA A 94 -6.95 8.89 14.73
CA ALA A 94 -6.77 7.70 15.56
C ALA A 94 -5.30 7.50 15.96
N VAL A 95 -4.36 7.74 15.04
CA VAL A 95 -2.92 7.73 15.36
C VAL A 95 -2.58 8.86 16.34
N ALA A 96 -3.12 10.07 16.13
CA ALA A 96 -2.92 11.20 17.02
C ALA A 96 -3.42 10.91 18.45
N ALA A 97 -4.56 10.21 18.58
CA ALA A 97 -5.12 9.81 19.86
C ALA A 97 -4.24 8.77 20.57
N PHE A 98 -3.72 7.76 19.85
CA PHE A 98 -2.77 6.78 20.40
C PHE A 98 -1.55 7.47 21.02
N PHE A 99 -1.01 8.46 20.32
CA PHE A 99 0.16 9.23 20.74
C PHE A 99 -0.17 10.45 21.61
N ARG A 100 -1.41 10.59 22.10
CA ARG A 100 -1.84 11.72 22.96
C ARG A 100 -1.37 13.07 22.42
N ALA A 101 -1.60 13.30 21.14
CA ALA A 101 -0.99 14.38 20.36
C ALA A 101 -1.62 15.77 20.59
N SER A 102 -2.00 16.09 21.82
CA SER A 102 -2.52 17.40 22.21
C SER A 102 -1.55 18.52 21.80
N GLY A 103 -2.04 19.53 21.10
CA GLY A 103 -1.22 20.64 20.63
C GLY A 103 -0.37 20.30 19.40
N VAL A 104 -0.80 19.37 18.55
CA VAL A 104 -0.11 18.99 17.31
C VAL A 104 -0.97 19.28 16.08
N HIS A 105 -0.35 19.86 15.07
CA HIS A 105 -0.87 19.95 13.70
C HIS A 105 -0.11 18.95 12.84
N ILE A 106 -0.84 18.00 12.27
CA ILE A 106 -0.35 16.98 11.36
C ILE A 106 -0.60 17.46 9.93
N THR A 107 0.44 17.61 9.13
CA THR A 107 0.29 17.81 7.68
C THR A 107 0.56 16.50 6.95
N VAL A 108 -0.24 16.21 5.92
CA VAL A 108 -0.13 15.02 5.07
C VAL A 108 -0.04 15.48 3.63
N GLU A 109 1.06 15.14 2.96
CA GLU A 109 1.30 15.45 1.54
C GLU A 109 1.48 14.15 0.78
N SER A 110 0.53 13.80 -0.09
CA SER A 110 0.59 12.57 -0.88
C SER A 110 1.34 12.78 -2.19
N GLY A 111 2.38 11.99 -2.45
CA GLY A 111 3.06 11.91 -3.73
C GLY A 111 2.31 11.08 -4.79
N SER A 112 1.19 10.45 -4.42
CA SER A 112 0.33 9.68 -5.33
C SER A 112 -1.03 10.36 -5.52
N PRO A 113 -1.74 10.11 -6.65
CA PRO A 113 -3.11 10.59 -6.81
C PRO A 113 -4.00 10.11 -5.66
N VAL A 114 -4.93 10.96 -5.23
CA VAL A 114 -5.89 10.64 -4.17
C VAL A 114 -6.67 9.38 -4.59
N ARG A 115 -6.77 8.40 -3.67
CA ARG A 115 -7.46 7.11 -3.91
C ARG A 115 -6.95 6.34 -5.13
N SER A 116 -5.63 6.35 -5.35
CA SER A 116 -4.95 5.60 -6.42
C SER A 116 -4.79 4.09 -6.19
N ALA A 117 -5.23 3.55 -5.04
CA ALA A 117 -5.04 2.16 -4.62
C ALA A 117 -3.56 1.71 -4.47
N LEU A 118 -2.63 2.66 -4.37
CA LEU A 118 -1.19 2.44 -4.17
C LEU A 118 -0.76 2.29 -2.69
N GLY A 119 -1.70 2.07 -1.77
CA GLY A 119 -1.40 1.97 -0.33
C GLY A 119 -1.08 3.31 0.35
N GLY A 120 -1.53 4.44 -0.23
CA GLY A 120 -1.22 5.78 0.26
C GLY A 120 -1.71 6.06 1.70
N SER A 121 -2.84 5.48 2.13
CA SER A 121 -3.32 5.58 3.52
C SER A 121 -2.36 4.88 4.48
N SER A 122 -1.99 3.63 4.20
CA SER A 122 -1.05 2.86 5.01
C SER A 122 0.34 3.50 5.03
N ALA A 123 0.80 4.05 3.90
CA ALA A 123 2.04 4.82 3.85
C ALA A 123 1.97 6.07 4.75
N ALA A 124 0.85 6.81 4.74
CA ALA A 124 0.63 7.94 5.63
C ALA A 124 0.69 7.53 7.10
N VAL A 125 0.05 6.42 7.47
CA VAL A 125 0.06 5.91 8.86
C VAL A 125 1.47 5.46 9.28
N VAL A 126 2.21 4.77 8.41
CA VAL A 126 3.59 4.36 8.71
C VAL A 126 4.49 5.58 8.93
N ALA A 127 4.44 6.57 8.03
CA ALA A 127 5.19 7.81 8.19
C ALA A 127 4.77 8.56 9.47
N LEU A 128 3.47 8.63 9.78
CA LEU A 128 2.96 9.33 10.95
C LEU A 128 3.37 8.66 12.27
N VAL A 129 3.27 7.34 12.34
CA VAL A 129 3.75 6.56 13.50
C VAL A 129 5.26 6.75 13.68
N ALA A 130 6.04 6.74 12.59
CA ALA A 130 7.48 6.96 12.65
C ALA A 130 7.82 8.40 13.10
N ALA A 131 7.11 9.41 12.62
CA ALA A 131 7.26 10.79 13.07
C ALA A 131 6.95 10.96 14.56
N PHE A 132 5.86 10.36 15.05
CA PHE A 132 5.54 10.40 16.48
C PHE A 132 6.57 9.64 17.31
N SER A 133 7.03 8.46 16.86
CA SER A 133 8.11 7.72 17.52
C SER A 133 9.36 8.60 17.68
N LYS A 134 9.72 9.39 16.66
CA LYS A 134 10.84 10.32 16.74
C LYS A 134 10.57 11.49 17.69
N ALA A 135 9.37 12.06 17.68
CA ALA A 135 8.99 13.12 18.60
C ALA A 135 9.07 12.66 20.07
N TYR A 136 8.64 11.42 20.35
CA TYR A 136 8.73 10.81 21.68
C TYR A 136 10.16 10.39 22.05
N GLU A 137 10.98 9.96 21.09
CA GLU A 137 12.42 9.77 21.31
C GLU A 137 13.09 11.07 21.79
N ARG A 138 12.73 12.22 21.20
CA ARG A 138 13.22 13.54 21.64
C ARG A 138 12.74 13.92 23.06
N LEU A 139 11.69 13.27 23.59
CA LEU A 139 11.23 13.38 24.99
C LEU A 139 11.96 12.42 25.94
N GLY A 140 12.86 11.58 25.45
CA GLY A 140 13.58 10.58 26.23
C GLY A 140 12.91 9.21 26.28
N GLU A 141 11.88 8.96 25.46
CA GLU A 141 11.32 7.62 25.29
C GLU A 141 12.14 6.76 24.33
N ARG A 142 11.93 5.45 24.36
CA ARG A 142 12.60 4.53 23.44
C ARG A 142 11.94 4.60 22.06
N ALA A 143 12.73 4.82 21.02
CA ALA A 143 12.26 4.74 19.64
C ALA A 143 11.67 3.35 19.32
N LEU A 144 10.57 3.34 18.57
CA LEU A 144 9.96 2.12 18.05
C LEU A 144 10.87 1.48 17.00
N SER A 145 11.02 0.16 17.07
CA SER A 145 11.61 -0.62 15.98
C SER A 145 10.71 -0.60 14.75
N ILE A 146 11.28 -0.85 13.57
CA ILE A 146 10.52 -0.90 12.32
C ILE A 146 9.34 -1.89 12.36
N ARG A 147 9.53 -3.04 13.04
CA ARG A 147 8.47 -4.02 13.26
C ARG A 147 7.35 -3.46 14.14
N GLN A 148 7.68 -2.71 15.18
CA GLN A 148 6.68 -2.05 16.03
C GLN A 148 5.93 -0.96 15.28
N VAL A 149 6.61 -0.18 14.42
CA VAL A 149 5.95 0.79 13.53
C VAL A 149 4.92 0.09 12.65
N VAL A 150 5.31 -0.97 11.95
CA VAL A 150 4.40 -1.76 11.09
C VAL A 150 3.18 -2.29 11.85
N LEU A 151 3.42 -2.97 12.99
CA LEU A 151 2.34 -3.60 13.75
C LEU A 151 1.39 -2.57 14.37
N LEU A 152 1.91 -1.44 14.84
CA LEU A 152 1.10 -0.35 15.37
C LEU A 152 0.29 0.32 14.26
N SER A 153 0.92 0.63 13.12
CA SER A 153 0.24 1.23 11.97
C SER A 153 -0.92 0.35 11.49
N HIS A 154 -0.68 -0.95 11.32
CA HIS A 154 -1.72 -1.89 10.93
C HIS A 154 -2.81 -2.02 12.00
N GLY A 155 -2.44 -2.14 13.28
CA GLY A 155 -3.40 -2.25 14.37
C GLY A 155 -4.34 -1.06 14.45
N ILE A 156 -3.86 0.17 14.20
CA ILE A 156 -4.71 1.35 14.17
C ILE A 156 -5.58 1.36 12.90
N GLU A 157 -5.00 1.06 11.73
CA GLU A 157 -5.74 1.08 10.45
C GLU A 157 -6.83 0.01 10.40
N SER A 158 -6.55 -1.23 10.79
CA SER A 158 -7.51 -2.33 10.74
C SER A 158 -8.72 -2.12 11.65
N ASN A 159 -8.57 -1.33 12.72
CA ASN A 159 -9.63 -1.02 13.68
C ASN A 159 -10.39 0.28 13.37
N THR A 160 -9.98 1.02 12.32
CA THR A 160 -10.62 2.28 11.92
C THR A 160 -11.16 2.25 10.49
N ALA A 161 -10.60 1.41 9.62
CA ALA A 161 -10.98 1.31 8.21
C ALA A 161 -12.42 0.82 7.97
N GLY A 162 -13.00 0.04 8.89
CA GLY A 162 -14.34 -0.53 8.74
C GLY A 162 -14.43 -1.69 7.73
N VAL A 163 -13.31 -2.09 7.13
CA VAL A 163 -13.19 -3.22 6.19
C VAL A 163 -11.97 -4.06 6.54
N PRO A 164 -11.91 -5.35 6.15
CA PRO A 164 -10.72 -6.17 6.35
C PRO A 164 -9.48 -5.55 5.68
N CYS A 165 -8.40 -5.43 6.45
CA CYS A 165 -7.12 -4.88 6.01
C CYS A 165 -6.01 -5.94 6.13
N GLY A 166 -5.10 -5.92 5.16
CA GLY A 166 -3.85 -6.68 5.18
C GLY A 166 -2.72 -5.90 5.85
N LEU A 167 -1.51 -6.48 5.82
CA LEU A 167 -0.30 -5.93 6.42
C LEU A 167 0.76 -5.54 5.37
N GLN A 168 0.61 -5.98 4.12
CA GLN A 168 1.63 -5.79 3.07
C GLN A 168 1.91 -4.32 2.74
N ASP A 169 0.92 -3.45 2.88
CA ASP A 169 1.04 -2.03 2.52
C ASP A 169 1.98 -1.33 3.50
N GLN A 170 1.78 -1.59 4.79
CA GLN A 170 2.64 -1.09 5.85
C GLN A 170 4.04 -1.71 5.75
N LEU A 171 4.15 -2.98 5.35
CA LEU A 171 5.45 -3.62 5.13
C LEU A 171 6.24 -2.98 3.97
N ALA A 172 5.58 -2.68 2.85
CA ALA A 172 6.21 -1.98 1.74
C ALA A 172 6.65 -0.57 2.15
N ALA A 173 5.75 0.18 2.81
CA ALA A 173 6.00 1.53 3.29
C ALA A 173 7.14 1.59 4.31
N ALA A 174 7.22 0.60 5.21
CA ALA A 174 8.22 0.57 6.26
C ALA A 174 9.60 0.12 5.75
N TYR A 175 9.66 -0.97 4.98
CA TYR A 175 10.93 -1.60 4.64
C TYR A 175 11.50 -1.18 3.28
N GLY A 176 10.68 -0.67 2.35
CA GLY A 176 11.11 -0.40 0.98
C GLY A 176 11.50 -1.66 0.20
N GLY A 177 11.89 -1.45 -1.06
CA GLY A 177 12.45 -2.44 -1.96
C GLY A 177 11.42 -3.29 -2.70
N VAL A 178 11.90 -4.44 -3.19
CA VAL A 178 11.11 -5.44 -3.93
C VAL A 178 11.13 -6.73 -3.12
N ASN A 179 10.01 -7.08 -2.48
CA ASN A 179 9.98 -8.15 -1.48
C ASN A 179 8.84 -9.13 -1.68
N ALA A 180 9.11 -10.38 -1.34
CA ALA A 180 8.12 -11.39 -1.02
C ALA A 180 8.00 -11.52 0.51
N TRP A 181 6.76 -11.61 0.98
CA TRP A 181 6.39 -11.75 2.38
C TRP A 181 5.68 -13.07 2.57
N TYR A 182 6.33 -13.99 3.28
CA TYR A 182 5.77 -15.31 3.55
C TYR A 182 4.99 -15.26 4.86
N TRP A 183 3.73 -15.67 4.84
CA TRP A 183 2.80 -15.53 5.95
C TRP A 183 2.80 -16.79 6.81
N HIS A 184 3.25 -16.66 8.05
CA HIS A 184 3.44 -17.79 8.96
C HIS A 184 2.73 -17.45 10.28
N PRO A 185 1.45 -17.85 10.43
CA PRO A 185 0.70 -17.49 11.63
C PRO A 185 1.36 -18.05 12.90
N THR A 186 1.53 -17.19 13.91
CA THR A 186 2.09 -17.58 15.22
C THR A 186 1.08 -17.33 16.34
N ALA A 187 1.30 -17.93 17.51
CA ALA A 187 0.48 -17.68 18.70
C ALA A 187 0.62 -16.23 19.22
N SER A 188 1.71 -15.54 18.89
CA SER A 188 2.05 -14.19 19.36
C SER A 188 1.73 -13.08 18.35
N GLY A 189 1.01 -13.40 17.26
CA GLY A 189 0.58 -12.43 16.25
C GLY A 189 0.93 -12.85 14.82
N PRO A 190 0.76 -11.92 13.84
CA PRO A 190 1.10 -12.21 12.45
C PRO A 190 2.63 -12.40 12.36
N GLY A 191 3.03 -13.64 12.08
CA GLY A 191 4.40 -13.95 11.70
C GLY A 191 4.56 -13.77 10.20
N TYR A 192 5.64 -13.13 9.81
CA TYR A 192 6.00 -12.97 8.41
C TYR A 192 7.51 -13.06 8.25
N ASP A 193 7.94 -13.67 7.16
CA ASP A 193 9.34 -13.70 6.74
C ASP A 193 9.52 -12.87 5.47
N LYS A 194 10.60 -12.09 5.44
CA LYS A 194 10.93 -11.20 4.32
C LYS A 194 11.99 -11.84 3.44
N ARG A 195 11.73 -11.91 2.13
CA ARG A 195 12.74 -12.20 1.10
C ARG A 195 12.82 -11.04 0.11
N SER A 196 14.01 -10.45 -0.02
CA SER A 196 14.28 -9.50 -1.10
C SER A 196 14.38 -10.27 -2.42
N VAL A 197 13.54 -9.91 -3.40
CA VAL A 197 13.45 -10.61 -4.70
C VAL A 197 14.39 -9.97 -5.72
N ILE A 198 14.43 -8.64 -5.75
CA ILE A 198 15.38 -7.86 -6.57
C ILE A 198 16.30 -7.08 -5.62
N SER A 199 17.61 -7.19 -5.86
CA SER A 199 18.62 -6.54 -5.04
C SER A 199 18.79 -5.05 -5.41
N PRO A 200 19.21 -4.17 -4.48
CA PRO A 200 19.33 -2.73 -4.75
C PRO A 200 20.19 -2.36 -5.97
N LYS A 201 21.26 -3.13 -6.24
CA LYS A 201 22.12 -2.92 -7.42
C LYS A 201 21.39 -3.14 -8.76
N ASP A 202 20.28 -3.89 -8.76
CA ASP A 202 19.52 -4.22 -9.95
C ASP A 202 18.31 -3.29 -10.17
N TYR A 203 18.01 -2.36 -9.24
CA TYR A 203 16.82 -1.50 -9.32
C TYR A 203 16.79 -0.64 -10.57
N ALA A 204 17.93 -0.08 -11.01
CA ALA A 204 17.98 0.73 -12.22
C ALA A 204 17.50 -0.06 -13.45
N ALA A 205 18.02 -1.28 -13.64
CA ALA A 205 17.63 -2.15 -14.73
C ALA A 205 16.19 -2.66 -14.58
N PHE A 206 15.73 -2.89 -13.34
CA PHE A 206 14.37 -3.35 -13.06
C PHE A 206 13.32 -2.26 -13.28
N ASN A 207 13.65 -0.98 -13.05
CA ASN A 207 12.75 0.14 -13.34
C ASN A 207 12.36 0.20 -14.83
N GLU A 208 13.23 -0.25 -15.74
CA GLU A 208 12.94 -0.35 -17.18
C GLU A 208 11.99 -1.52 -17.53
N ARG A 209 11.58 -2.29 -16.53
CA ARG A 209 10.68 -3.45 -16.64
C ARG A 209 9.29 -3.17 -16.07
N LEU A 210 8.98 -1.91 -15.75
CA LEU A 210 7.74 -1.53 -15.08
C LEU A 210 7.03 -0.40 -15.82
N LEU A 211 5.70 -0.45 -15.84
CA LEU A 211 4.84 0.69 -16.16
C LEU A 211 3.78 0.84 -15.08
N LEU A 212 3.29 2.06 -14.90
CA LEU A 212 2.21 2.38 -13.98
C LEU A 212 1.28 3.41 -14.61
N ALA A 213 -0.01 3.15 -14.55
CA ALA A 213 -1.05 4.04 -15.02
C ALA A 213 -2.06 4.32 -13.90
N TYR A 214 -2.42 5.59 -13.72
CA TYR A 214 -3.61 5.99 -12.98
C TYR A 214 -4.79 6.09 -13.93
N CYS A 215 -5.89 5.43 -13.59
CA CYS A 215 -7.02 5.21 -14.50
C CYS A 215 -8.09 6.32 -14.44
N GLY A 216 -7.83 7.41 -13.73
CA GLY A 216 -8.70 8.58 -13.64
C GLY A 216 -9.90 8.44 -12.71
N SER A 217 -10.41 7.22 -12.50
CA SER A 217 -11.45 6.94 -11.52
C SER A 217 -10.84 6.72 -10.13
N PRO A 218 -11.27 7.48 -9.10
CA PRO A 218 -10.89 7.18 -7.72
C PRO A 218 -11.31 5.76 -7.38
N HIS A 219 -10.49 5.06 -6.60
CA HIS A 219 -10.98 3.87 -5.90
C HIS A 219 -12.01 4.32 -4.86
N ASP A 220 -13.28 4.31 -5.25
CA ASP A 220 -14.41 4.60 -4.37
C ASP A 220 -15.24 3.34 -4.12
N SER A 221 -15.37 2.99 -2.84
CA SER A 221 -16.59 2.44 -2.25
C SER A 221 -17.07 1.03 -2.63
N ILE A 222 -16.27 0.19 -3.29
CA ILE A 222 -16.56 -1.26 -3.30
C ILE A 222 -15.67 -1.94 -2.27
N ASP A 223 -16.31 -2.42 -1.21
CA ASP A 223 -15.69 -3.28 -0.20
C ASP A 223 -15.41 -4.68 -0.77
N VAL A 224 -14.51 -4.73 -1.75
CA VAL A 224 -14.09 -5.95 -2.45
C VAL A 224 -13.42 -6.91 -1.47
N ASN A 225 -12.66 -6.37 -0.50
CA ASN A 225 -11.99 -7.18 0.52
C ASN A 225 -13.00 -7.95 1.39
N SER A 226 -14.08 -7.33 1.88
CA SER A 226 -15.10 -8.07 2.63
C SER A 226 -15.80 -9.13 1.77
N VAL A 227 -16.02 -8.86 0.49
CA VAL A 227 -16.57 -9.88 -0.44
C VAL A 227 -15.63 -11.07 -0.53
N TRP A 228 -14.36 -10.83 -0.83
CA TRP A 228 -13.32 -11.85 -0.93
C TRP A 228 -13.16 -12.67 0.34
N VAL A 229 -13.08 -12.01 1.51
CA VAL A 229 -12.97 -12.68 2.80
C VAL A 229 -14.21 -13.53 3.07
N ARG A 230 -15.42 -12.97 2.87
CA ARG A 230 -16.67 -13.69 3.13
C ARG A 230 -16.80 -14.94 2.26
N GLU A 231 -16.54 -14.83 0.96
CA GLU A 231 -16.64 -15.97 0.03
C GLU A 231 -15.56 -17.03 0.31
N PHE A 232 -14.35 -16.61 0.68
CA PHE A 232 -13.31 -17.55 1.13
C PHE A 232 -13.74 -18.32 2.39
N LEU A 233 -14.30 -17.63 3.39
CA LEU A 233 -14.76 -18.25 4.64
C LEU A 233 -15.97 -19.18 4.42
N ARG A 234 -16.86 -18.85 3.48
CA ARG A 234 -17.93 -19.74 3.00
C ARG A 234 -17.40 -20.97 2.25
N GLY A 235 -16.14 -20.94 1.82
CA GLY A 235 -15.50 -22.01 1.06
C GLY A 235 -15.83 -22.00 -0.44
N THR A 236 -16.49 -20.96 -0.95
CA THR A 236 -16.90 -20.85 -2.36
C THR A 236 -15.74 -20.49 -3.29
N THR A 237 -14.67 -19.87 -2.75
CA THR A 237 -13.50 -19.43 -3.53
C THR A 237 -12.17 -19.96 -2.99
N ARG A 238 -12.17 -20.88 -2.01
CA ARG A 238 -10.95 -21.32 -1.32
C ARG A 238 -9.93 -21.97 -2.26
N ASP A 239 -10.40 -22.78 -3.20
CA ASP A 239 -9.61 -23.39 -4.28
C ASP A 239 -8.90 -22.34 -5.16
N LYS A 240 -9.60 -21.26 -5.48
CA LYS A 240 -9.06 -20.14 -6.26
C LYS A 240 -7.96 -19.40 -5.51
N TRP A 241 -8.15 -19.14 -4.21
CA TRP A 241 -7.12 -18.55 -3.36
C TRP A 241 -5.87 -19.42 -3.24
N ILE A 242 -6.04 -20.74 -3.06
CA ILE A 242 -4.91 -21.68 -3.03
C ILE A 242 -4.15 -21.64 -4.37
N THR A 243 -4.87 -21.58 -5.50
CA THR A 243 -4.28 -21.51 -6.83
C THR A 243 -3.53 -20.18 -7.05
N MET A 244 -4.12 -19.05 -6.65
CA MET A 244 -3.46 -17.74 -6.71
C MET A 244 -2.19 -17.68 -5.84
N CYS A 245 -2.18 -18.33 -4.66
CA CYS A 245 -0.97 -18.43 -3.85
C CYS A 245 0.17 -19.14 -4.60
N ARG A 246 -0.13 -20.23 -5.31
CA ARG A 246 0.86 -20.91 -6.15
C ARG A 246 1.38 -20.01 -7.27
N HIS A 247 0.49 -19.29 -7.95
CA HIS A 247 0.92 -18.32 -8.97
C HIS A 247 1.78 -17.20 -8.40
N ALA A 248 1.53 -16.74 -7.17
CA ALA A 248 2.38 -15.76 -6.50
C ALA A 248 3.78 -16.32 -6.18
N VAL A 249 3.87 -17.60 -5.77
CA VAL A 249 5.16 -18.31 -5.60
C VAL A 249 5.90 -18.39 -6.92
N ASP A 250 5.25 -18.91 -7.96
CA ASP A 250 5.86 -19.07 -9.28
C ASP A 250 6.30 -17.74 -9.88
N PHE A 251 5.51 -16.67 -9.68
CA PHE A 251 5.86 -15.31 -10.04
C PHE A 251 7.15 -14.83 -9.36
N VAL A 252 7.24 -15.00 -8.04
CA VAL A 252 8.43 -14.60 -7.27
C VAL A 252 9.66 -15.37 -7.72
N GLU A 253 9.52 -16.67 -7.97
CA GLU A 253 10.62 -17.51 -8.44
C GLU A 253 11.10 -17.12 -9.84
N ALA A 254 10.19 -16.91 -10.80
CA ALA A 254 10.50 -16.41 -12.14
C ALA A 254 11.19 -15.04 -12.08
N LEU A 255 10.64 -14.12 -11.29
CA LEU A 255 11.20 -12.78 -11.12
C LEU A 255 12.60 -12.80 -10.50
N SER A 256 12.86 -13.72 -9.55
CA SER A 256 14.18 -13.89 -8.92
C SER A 256 15.25 -14.37 -9.91
N ARG A 257 14.84 -15.10 -10.96
CA ARG A 257 15.69 -15.50 -12.08
C ARG A 257 15.78 -14.43 -13.18
N LYS A 258 15.10 -13.29 -13.01
CA LYS A 258 14.92 -12.23 -14.00
C LYS A 258 14.23 -12.72 -15.28
N ASP A 259 13.43 -13.78 -15.18
CA ASP A 259 12.55 -14.23 -16.27
C ASP A 259 11.25 -13.42 -16.23
N TYR A 260 11.28 -12.24 -16.86
CA TYR A 260 10.17 -11.31 -16.84
C TYR A 260 8.97 -11.79 -17.65
N ALA A 261 9.20 -12.61 -18.68
CA ALA A 261 8.13 -13.19 -19.49
C ALA A 261 7.36 -14.27 -18.71
N GLU A 262 8.08 -15.16 -18.02
CA GLU A 262 7.45 -16.15 -17.15
C GLU A 262 6.73 -15.49 -15.96
N ALA A 263 7.35 -14.49 -15.33
CA ALA A 263 6.70 -13.71 -14.27
C ALA A 263 5.41 -13.02 -14.78
N ALA A 264 5.46 -12.38 -15.94
CA ALA A 264 4.29 -11.79 -16.59
C ALA A 264 3.16 -12.81 -16.80
N ALA A 265 3.47 -14.03 -17.23
CA ALA A 265 2.49 -15.08 -17.43
C ALA A 265 1.79 -15.49 -16.12
N PHE A 266 2.52 -15.61 -15.01
CA PHE A 266 1.91 -15.92 -13.71
C PHE A 266 1.10 -14.75 -13.13
N MET A 267 1.52 -13.51 -13.37
CA MET A 267 0.72 -12.33 -13.04
C MET A 267 -0.63 -12.37 -13.77
N ASN A 268 -0.62 -12.66 -15.06
CA ASN A 268 -1.85 -12.72 -15.87
C ASN A 268 -2.80 -13.84 -15.42
N LYS A 269 -2.26 -15.00 -15.00
CA LYS A 269 -3.05 -16.10 -14.42
C LYS A 269 -3.73 -15.68 -13.11
N GLU A 270 -3.03 -14.96 -12.22
CA GLU A 270 -3.63 -14.45 -10.99
C GLU A 270 -4.76 -13.45 -11.27
N VAL A 271 -4.54 -12.52 -12.20
CA VAL A 271 -5.54 -11.52 -12.59
C VAL A 271 -6.75 -12.16 -13.27
N ALA A 272 -6.57 -13.21 -14.07
CA ALA A 272 -7.67 -13.96 -14.66
C ALA A 272 -8.59 -14.58 -13.58
N ILE A 273 -8.01 -15.14 -12.52
CA ILE A 273 -8.78 -15.67 -11.38
C ILE A 273 -9.50 -14.53 -10.65
N ARG A 274 -8.86 -13.36 -10.46
CA ARG A 274 -9.51 -12.19 -9.85
C ARG A 274 -10.72 -11.71 -10.65
N ARG A 275 -10.61 -11.67 -11.99
CA ARG A 275 -11.73 -11.36 -12.90
C ARG A 275 -12.88 -12.34 -12.75
N GLU A 276 -12.58 -13.64 -12.67
CA GLU A 276 -13.59 -14.69 -12.45
C GLU A 276 -14.31 -14.51 -11.11
N MET A 277 -13.55 -14.25 -10.04
CA MET A 277 -14.09 -14.09 -8.69
C MET A 277 -14.87 -12.79 -8.50
N THR A 278 -14.56 -11.75 -9.27
CA THR A 278 -15.10 -10.40 -9.09
C THR A 278 -15.19 -9.72 -10.45
N PRO A 279 -16.32 -9.85 -11.16
CA PRO A 279 -16.48 -9.33 -12.51
C PRO A 279 -16.17 -7.83 -12.65
N ASN A 280 -16.45 -7.03 -11.61
CA ASN A 280 -16.22 -5.59 -11.61
C ASN A 280 -14.89 -5.17 -10.96
N VAL A 281 -13.93 -6.10 -10.83
CA VAL A 281 -12.61 -5.80 -10.23
C VAL A 281 -11.76 -4.88 -11.13
N LEU A 282 -12.04 -4.86 -12.43
CA LEU A 282 -11.45 -3.93 -13.38
C LEU A 282 -12.56 -3.02 -13.91
N THR A 283 -12.26 -1.73 -14.02
CA THR A 283 -13.11 -0.81 -14.77
C THR A 283 -12.84 -0.96 -16.27
N PRO A 284 -13.72 -0.48 -17.17
CA PRO A 284 -13.52 -0.63 -18.61
C PRO A 284 -12.18 -0.09 -19.13
N ILE A 285 -11.65 0.99 -18.53
CA ILE A 285 -10.31 1.49 -18.89
C ILE A 285 -9.20 0.57 -18.38
N MET A 286 -9.35 0.01 -17.17
CA MET A 286 -8.39 -0.94 -16.61
C MET A 286 -8.35 -2.25 -17.40
N GLU A 287 -9.50 -2.73 -17.87
CA GLU A 287 -9.59 -3.91 -18.74
C GLU A 287 -8.76 -3.71 -20.00
N LYS A 288 -8.97 -2.59 -20.71
CA LYS A 288 -8.17 -2.24 -21.91
C LYS A 288 -6.67 -2.20 -21.61
N LEU A 289 -6.26 -1.55 -20.52
CA LEU A 289 -4.84 -1.47 -20.15
C LEU A 289 -4.24 -2.86 -19.87
N VAL A 290 -4.94 -3.70 -19.12
CA VAL A 290 -4.48 -5.06 -18.81
C VAL A 290 -4.44 -5.89 -20.09
N ASP A 291 -5.50 -5.89 -20.90
CA ASP A 291 -5.60 -6.70 -22.11
C ASP A 291 -4.51 -6.32 -23.12
N THR A 292 -4.28 -5.02 -23.35
CA THR A 292 -3.16 -4.51 -24.16
C THR A 292 -1.80 -4.99 -23.65
N ALA A 293 -1.59 -5.04 -22.33
CA ALA A 293 -0.35 -5.56 -21.77
C ALA A 293 -0.19 -7.06 -22.09
N VAL A 294 -1.25 -7.85 -21.90
CA VAL A 294 -1.24 -9.30 -22.18
C VAL A 294 -0.99 -9.58 -23.67
N GLU A 295 -1.68 -8.87 -24.57
CA GLU A 295 -1.54 -9.02 -26.03
C GLU A 295 -0.11 -8.76 -26.52
N ASN A 296 0.61 -7.86 -25.85
CA ASN A 296 2.01 -7.55 -26.13
C ASN A 296 3.01 -8.46 -25.38
N GLY A 297 2.56 -9.48 -24.65
CA GLY A 297 3.41 -10.41 -23.90
C GLY A 297 3.91 -9.89 -22.55
N CYS A 298 3.27 -8.86 -22.00
CA CYS A 298 3.52 -8.33 -20.67
C CYS A 298 2.49 -8.84 -19.65
N GLY A 299 2.82 -8.69 -18.37
CA GLY A 299 1.90 -8.85 -17.27
C GLY A 299 1.15 -7.54 -17.03
N GLY A 300 -0.15 -7.59 -16.74
CA GLY A 300 -0.94 -6.42 -16.36
C GLY A 300 -1.79 -6.70 -15.14
N ARG A 301 -1.64 -5.88 -14.08
CA ARG A 301 -2.34 -6.08 -12.80
C ARG A 301 -2.84 -4.77 -12.21
N PHE A 302 -4.05 -4.78 -11.67
CA PHE A 302 -4.58 -3.67 -10.86
C PHE A 302 -3.90 -3.66 -9.49
N THR A 303 -3.77 -2.48 -8.87
CA THR A 303 -3.17 -2.35 -7.53
C THR A 303 -4.22 -2.51 -6.43
N GLY A 304 -3.83 -3.09 -5.29
CA GLY A 304 -4.74 -3.26 -4.15
C GLY A 304 -5.97 -4.10 -4.48
N ALA A 305 -7.16 -3.62 -4.09
CA ALA A 305 -8.41 -4.36 -4.21
C ALA A 305 -9.13 -4.20 -5.58
N GLY A 306 -8.63 -3.34 -6.46
CA GLY A 306 -9.22 -3.09 -7.79
C GLY A 306 -10.40 -2.11 -7.76
N ALA A 307 -11.25 -2.16 -8.78
CA ALA A 307 -12.43 -1.30 -8.97
C ALA A 307 -12.12 0.22 -9.00
N GLY A 308 -10.93 0.60 -9.47
CA GLY A 308 -10.46 1.99 -9.52
C GLY A 308 -8.99 2.12 -9.08
N GLY A 309 -8.40 3.30 -9.29
CA GLY A 309 -6.99 3.54 -8.97
C GLY A 309 -6.04 3.20 -10.12
N CYS A 310 -5.07 2.33 -9.87
CA CYS A 310 -3.94 2.09 -10.78
C CYS A 310 -3.89 0.69 -11.39
N VAL A 311 -3.28 0.61 -12.57
CA VAL A 311 -2.81 -0.62 -13.21
C VAL A 311 -1.31 -0.52 -13.41
N TRP A 312 -0.58 -1.58 -13.11
CA TRP A 312 0.85 -1.68 -13.36
C TRP A 312 1.15 -2.86 -14.27
N ALA A 313 2.23 -2.75 -15.05
CA ALA A 313 2.68 -3.79 -15.97
C ALA A 313 4.13 -4.18 -15.72
N LEU A 314 4.43 -5.45 -16.03
CA LEU A 314 5.75 -6.07 -15.95
C LEU A 314 6.07 -6.74 -17.28
N GLY A 315 7.27 -6.59 -17.81
CA GLY A 315 7.64 -7.30 -19.03
C GLY A 315 9.02 -6.94 -19.58
N GLU A 316 9.31 -7.50 -20.76
CA GLU A 316 10.54 -7.20 -21.49
C GLU A 316 10.53 -5.74 -21.99
N LYS A 317 11.70 -5.08 -21.99
CA LYS A 317 11.85 -3.64 -22.31
C LYS A 317 11.22 -3.28 -23.66
N GLY A 318 11.42 -4.13 -24.67
CA GLY A 318 10.86 -3.92 -26.01
C GLY A 318 9.34 -4.05 -26.06
N ALA A 319 8.77 -5.00 -25.32
CA ALA A 319 7.33 -5.19 -25.22
C ALA A 319 6.67 -4.05 -24.43
N LEU A 320 7.25 -3.66 -23.29
CA LEU A 320 6.76 -2.54 -22.49
C LEU A 320 6.83 -1.21 -23.23
N ALA A 321 7.82 -0.99 -24.09
CA ALA A 321 7.87 0.23 -24.89
C ALA A 321 6.63 0.37 -25.81
N LYS A 322 6.13 -0.74 -26.36
CA LYS A 322 4.88 -0.76 -27.14
C LYS A 322 3.66 -0.52 -26.26
N VAL A 323 3.55 -1.28 -25.16
CA VAL A 323 2.47 -1.13 -24.17
C VAL A 323 2.38 0.31 -23.66
N LYS A 324 3.51 0.98 -23.44
CA LYS A 324 3.55 2.37 -22.98
C LYS A 324 2.86 3.32 -23.97
N VAL A 325 3.09 3.16 -25.26
CA VAL A 325 2.48 4.01 -26.30
C VAL A 325 0.97 3.78 -26.34
N GLU A 326 0.55 2.52 -26.39
CA GLU A 326 -0.87 2.15 -26.42
C GLU A 326 -1.60 2.57 -25.12
N TRP A 327 -0.96 2.44 -23.96
CA TRP A 327 -1.49 2.93 -22.69
C TRP A 327 -1.70 4.43 -22.71
N ASP A 328 -0.75 5.21 -23.25
CA ASP A 328 -0.89 6.67 -23.36
C ASP A 328 -2.11 7.06 -24.20
N GLU A 329 -2.32 6.37 -25.34
CA GLU A 329 -3.50 6.55 -26.19
C GLU A 329 -4.80 6.19 -25.45
N ILE A 330 -4.85 5.06 -24.76
CA ILE A 330 -6.02 4.63 -23.98
C ILE A 330 -6.34 5.66 -22.89
N LEU A 331 -5.32 6.11 -22.16
CA LEU A 331 -5.47 7.04 -21.03
C LEU A 331 -5.92 8.43 -21.48
N SER A 332 -5.54 8.87 -22.68
CA SER A 332 -5.95 10.16 -23.25
C SER A 332 -7.47 10.34 -23.38
N SER A 333 -8.22 9.22 -23.37
CA SER A 333 -9.68 9.23 -23.42
C SER A 333 -10.36 9.62 -22.09
N ALA A 334 -9.62 9.74 -20.99
CA ALA A 334 -10.15 10.08 -19.68
C ALA A 334 -9.38 11.26 -19.04
N GLU A 335 -10.11 12.30 -18.63
CA GLU A 335 -9.57 13.62 -18.25
C GLU A 335 -8.45 13.59 -17.20
N THR A 336 -8.55 12.71 -16.21
CA THR A 336 -7.60 12.64 -15.08
C THR A 336 -6.65 11.45 -15.16
N ALA A 337 -6.84 10.56 -16.15
CA ALA A 337 -6.05 9.36 -16.33
C ALA A 337 -4.69 9.69 -16.96
N ARG A 338 -3.63 9.01 -16.51
CA ARG A 338 -2.26 9.29 -16.97
C ARG A 338 -1.28 8.19 -16.58
N LEU A 339 -0.19 8.09 -17.33
CA LEU A 339 0.98 7.35 -16.87
C LEU A 339 1.59 8.03 -15.65
N LEU A 340 2.01 7.24 -14.68
CA LEU A 340 2.71 7.70 -13.48
C LEU A 340 4.18 7.29 -13.55
N PRO A 341 5.09 8.12 -13.00
CA PRO A 341 6.48 7.69 -12.82
C PRO A 341 6.52 6.51 -11.85
N ILE A 342 7.17 5.43 -12.24
CA ILE A 342 7.42 4.27 -11.38
C ILE A 342 8.92 4.04 -11.25
N THR A 343 9.39 4.07 -10.01
CA THR A 343 10.77 3.73 -9.64
C THR A 343 10.72 2.99 -8.32
N VAL A 344 11.55 1.96 -8.17
CA VAL A 344 11.69 1.24 -6.90
C VAL A 344 12.24 2.20 -5.84
N ASP A 345 11.53 2.29 -4.72
CA ASP A 345 12.03 2.93 -3.50
C ASP A 345 12.74 1.90 -2.65
N GLY A 346 14.06 2.00 -2.49
CA GLY A 346 14.85 1.04 -1.71
C GLY A 346 14.95 1.34 -0.21
N GLN A 347 14.41 2.46 0.26
CA GLN A 347 14.72 3.00 1.59
C GLN A 347 13.61 2.73 2.62
N GLY A 348 12.35 2.64 2.17
CA GLY A 348 11.22 2.51 3.09
C GLY A 348 10.99 3.80 3.87
N VAL A 349 10.52 3.70 5.11
CA VAL A 349 10.20 4.89 5.90
C VAL A 349 11.48 5.64 6.30
N LEU A 350 11.49 6.96 6.08
CA LEU A 350 12.54 7.87 6.55
C LEU A 350 11.95 8.82 7.58
N VAL A 351 12.78 9.23 8.52
CA VAL A 351 12.44 10.22 9.55
C VAL A 351 13.64 11.14 9.75
N ASP A 352 13.39 12.45 9.76
CA ASP A 352 14.40 13.49 9.93
C ASP A 352 14.73 13.81 11.41
#